data_AF-A0AAX1DSQ6-F1
#
_entry.id   AF-A0AAX1DSQ6-F1
#
_cell.length_a   1.000
_cell.length_b   1.000
_cell.length_c   1.000
_cell.angle_alpha   90.00
_cell.angle_beta   90.00
_cell.angle_gamma   90.00
#
_symmetry.space_group_name_H-M   'P 1'
#
loop_
_entity.id
_entity.type
_entity.pdbx_description
1 polymer ?
#
loop_
_entity_poly.entity_id
_entity_poly.type
_entity_poly.pdbx_seq_one_letter_code
_entity_poly.pdbx_strand_id
1 'polypeptide(L)' 'MKRLASALLLCLAAVKVSAVPITLILSDEVEVSDGKICVYENAQRSESVKVAKSAPCHHTKTFDTDN' A
#
# COMPACT_ATOMS: atom_id res chain seq x y z
N MET A 1 -15.39 -53.41 0.68
CA MET A 1 -14.75 -52.42 -0.23
C MET A 1 -15.14 -51.03 0.26
N LYS A 2 -14.62 -50.57 1.41
CA LYS A 2 -13.35 -49.83 1.61
C LYS A 2 -13.28 -48.48 0.87
N ARG A 3 -14.12 -47.55 1.37
CA ARG A 3 -13.94 -46.09 1.53
C ARG A 3 -13.04 -45.41 0.49
N LEU A 4 -13.62 -45.07 -0.66
CA LEU A 4 -13.01 -44.20 -1.67
C LEU A 4 -13.86 -42.94 -1.83
N ALA A 5 -13.78 -42.00 -0.89
CA ALA A 5 -14.29 -40.64 -1.11
C ALA A 5 -13.63 -39.59 -0.20
N SER A 6 -12.56 -39.93 0.54
CA SER A 6 -11.95 -39.01 1.51
C SER A 6 -10.74 -38.23 0.97
N ALA A 7 -10.59 -38.14 -0.36
CA ALA A 7 -9.38 -37.58 -1.00
C ALA A 7 -9.63 -36.26 -1.75
N LEU A 8 -10.76 -35.58 -1.52
CA LEU A 8 -11.01 -34.24 -2.08
C LEU A 8 -10.78 -33.13 -1.03
N LEU A 9 -9.75 -33.30 -0.20
CA LEU A 9 -9.11 -32.19 0.50
C LEU A 9 -7.68 -32.13 -0.02
N LEU A 10 -7.39 -31.24 -0.96
CA LEU A 10 -6.10 -30.56 -1.02
C LEU A 10 -6.13 -29.48 -2.12
N CYS A 11 -5.51 -28.35 -1.79
CA CYS A 11 -5.14 -27.24 -2.69
C CYS A 11 -6.15 -26.11 -2.90
N LEU A 12 -6.77 -25.62 -1.83
CA LEU A 12 -6.92 -24.16 -1.71
C LEU A 12 -5.59 -23.61 -1.19
N ALA A 13 -4.60 -23.49 -2.09
CA ALA A 13 -3.43 -22.69 -1.78
C ALA A 13 -3.92 -21.25 -1.59
N ALA A 14 -3.93 -20.78 -0.34
CA ALA A 14 -4.15 -19.38 -0.04
C ALA A 14 -3.02 -18.61 -0.73
N VAL A 15 -3.33 -17.98 -1.87
CA VAL A 15 -2.43 -17.03 -2.52
C VAL A 15 -2.30 -15.87 -1.56
N LYS A 16 -1.23 -15.88 -0.76
CA LYS A 16 -0.83 -14.69 0.00
C LYS A 16 -0.31 -13.69 -1.03
N VAL A 17 -1.19 -12.79 -1.46
CA VAL A 17 -0.74 -11.57 -2.13
C VAL A 17 0.17 -10.88 -1.11
N SER A 18 1.47 -10.87 -1.42
CA SER A 18 2.44 -10.17 -0.59
C SER A 18 2.42 -8.73 -1.04
N ALA A 19 2.25 -7.78 -0.12
CA ALA A 19 2.38 -6.35 -0.38
C ALA A 19 3.60 -6.10 -1.26
N VAL A 20 3.36 -5.55 -2.44
CA VAL A 20 4.44 -5.09 -3.30
C VAL A 20 4.68 -3.63 -2.92
N PRO A 21 5.82 -3.27 -2.32
CA PRO A 21 6.08 -1.89 -1.99
C PRO A 21 6.13 -1.05 -3.27
N ILE A 22 5.42 0.08 -3.28
CA ILE A 22 5.42 1.05 -4.37
C ILE A 22 6.08 2.35 -3.91
N THR A 23 7.04 2.84 -4.70
CA THR A 23 7.66 4.15 -4.46
C THR A 23 6.99 5.19 -5.35
N LEU A 24 6.44 6.24 -4.73
CA LEU A 24 5.78 7.35 -5.39
C LEU A 24 6.59 8.64 -5.21
N ILE A 25 6.38 9.59 -6.13
CA ILE A 25 7.09 10.88 -6.16
C ILE A 25 6.17 11.96 -5.62
N LEU A 26 6.72 12.88 -4.83
CA LEU A 26 5.98 14.03 -4.32
C LEU A 26 5.47 14.87 -5.50
N SER A 27 4.15 15.05 -5.56
CA SER A 27 3.47 15.85 -6.58
C SER A 27 3.01 17.18 -6.02
N ASP A 28 2.54 17.22 -4.77
CA ASP A 28 2.03 18.45 -4.16
C ASP A 28 2.26 18.50 -2.63
N GLU A 29 2.31 19.72 -2.09
CA GLU A 29 2.36 20.02 -0.67
C GLU A 29 1.23 20.99 -0.30
N VAL A 30 0.28 20.52 0.51
CA VAL A 30 -0.85 21.35 0.96
C VAL A 30 -0.66 21.72 2.42
N GLU A 31 -0.56 23.01 2.72
CA GLU A 31 -0.53 23.49 4.11
C GLU A 31 -1.91 23.34 4.76
N VAL A 32 -1.93 22.79 5.98
CA VAL A 32 -3.14 22.66 6.81
C VAL A 32 -2.88 23.24 8.20
N SER A 33 -3.94 23.49 8.98
CA SER A 33 -3.83 24.18 10.26
C SER A 33 -2.83 23.55 11.24
N ASP A 34 -2.72 22.23 11.23
CA ASP A 34 -1.90 21.44 12.14
C ASP A 34 -0.73 20.70 11.46
N GLY A 35 -0.38 21.08 10.22
CA GLY A 35 0.70 20.42 9.51
C GLY A 35 0.73 20.68 8.02
N LYS A 36 1.19 19.66 7.29
CA LYS A 36 1.19 19.64 5.83
C LYS A 36 0.68 18.30 5.35
N ILE A 37 0.04 18.27 4.19
CA ILE A 37 -0.30 17.05 3.47
C ILE A 37 0.68 16.93 2.30
N CYS A 38 1.44 15.84 2.28
CA CYS A 38 2.32 15.49 1.17
C CYS A 38 1.55 14.55 0.24
N VAL A 39 1.32 14.97 -1.00
CA VAL A 39 0.64 14.17 -2.02
C VAL A 39 1.70 13.51 -2.89
N TYR A 40 1.69 12.18 -2.95
CA TYR A 40 2.64 11.35 -3.68
C TYR A 40 1.94 10.62 -4.81
N GLU A 41 2.39 10.80 -6.05
CA GLU A 41 1.69 10.27 -7.22
C GLU A 41 2.63 9.69 -8.28
N ASN A 42 2.05 8.87 -9.14
CA ASN A 42 2.57 8.53 -10.47
C ASN A 42 1.37 8.44 -11.45
N ALA A 43 1.60 7.96 -12.66
CA ALA A 43 0.54 7.85 -13.68
C ALA A 43 -0.65 6.93 -13.30
N GLN A 44 -0.58 6.17 -12.20
CA GLN A 44 -1.53 5.11 -11.85
C GLN A 44 -2.05 5.17 -10.41
N ARG A 45 -1.33 5.85 -9.49
CA ARG A 45 -1.56 5.80 -8.04
C ARG A 45 -1.33 7.19 -7.44
N SER A 46 -2.12 7.53 -6.42
CA SER A 46 -1.96 8.73 -5.60
C SER A 46 -2.15 8.35 -4.14
N GLU A 47 -1.26 8.81 -3.28
CA GLU A 47 -1.25 8.58 -1.83
C GLU A 47 -0.99 9.89 -1.09
N SER A 48 -1.71 10.14 -0.01
CA SER A 48 -1.57 11.37 0.78
C SER A 48 -1.14 11.08 2.21
N VAL A 49 -0.17 11.83 2.70
CA VAL A 49 0.39 11.64 4.04
C VAL A 49 0.40 12.96 4.78
N LYS A 50 -0.23 12.99 5.95
CA LYS A 50 -0.16 14.13 6.85
C LYS A 50 1.12 14.10 7.66
N VAL A 51 1.86 15.20 7.67
CA VAL A 51 3.10 15.39 8.43
C VAL A 51 3.00 16.63 9.30
N ALA A 52 3.83 16.68 10.35
CA ALA A 52 3.93 17.87 11.20
C ALA A 52 4.41 19.09 10.39
N LYS A 53 4.05 20.31 10.82
CA LYS A 53 4.36 21.54 10.08
C LYS A 53 5.86 21.76 9.83
N SER A 54 6.71 21.35 10.76
CA SER A 54 8.17 21.41 10.63
C SER A 54 8.80 20.25 9.85
N ALA A 55 8.04 19.18 9.59
CA ALA A 55 8.54 18.04 8.84
C ALA A 55 8.50 18.34 7.33
N PRO A 56 9.59 18.08 6.59
CA PRO A 56 9.58 18.22 5.14
C PRO A 56 8.80 17.07 4.50
N CYS A 57 8.16 17.33 3.35
CA CYS A 57 7.74 16.27 2.47
C CYS A 57 8.98 15.76 1.71
N HIS A 58 9.28 14.47 1.81
CA HIS A 58 10.39 13.89 1.07
C HIS A 58 10.02 13.78 -0.42
N HIS A 59 11.02 13.91 -1.30
CA HIS A 59 10.81 13.80 -2.76
C HIS A 59 10.19 12.46 -3.19
N THR A 60 10.49 11.37 -2.47
CA THR A 60 9.87 10.06 -2.70
C THR A 60 9.41 9.44 -1.39
N LYS A 61 8.42 8.54 -1.47
CA LYS A 61 7.96 7.73 -0.35
C LYS A 61 7.50 6.37 -0.83
N THR A 62 7.82 5.33 -0.06
CA THR A 62 7.39 3.95 -0.32
C THR A 62 6.15 3.63 0.52
N PHE A 63 5.16 3.02 -0.13
CA PHE A 63 3.89 2.59 0.45
C PHE A 63 3.72 1.09 0.21
N ASP A 64 3.08 0.39 1.14
CA ASP A 64 2.66 -0.99 0.94
C ASP A 64 1.33 -1.01 0.18
N THR A 65 1.21 -1.83 -0.86
CA THR A 65 0.01 -1.84 -1.74
C THR A 65 -1.17 -2.64 -1.20
N ASP A 66 -1.04 -3.27 -0.03
CA ASP A 66 -2.08 -4.08 0.59
C ASP A 66 -2.93 -3.22 1.52
N ASN A 67 -3.92 -2.52 0.95
CA ASN A 67 -4.98 -1.86 1.70
C ASN A 67 -6.33 -2.47 1.30
#